data_AF-A0A1F4Y0C1-F1
#
_entry.id   AF-A0A1F4Y0C1-F1
#
_cell.length_a   1.000
_cell.length_b   1.000
_cell.length_c   1.000
_cell.angle_alpha   90.00
_cell.angle_beta   90.00
_cell.angle_gamma   90.00
#
_symmetry.space_group_name_H-M   'P 1'
#
loop_
_entity.id
_entity.type
_entity.pdbx_description
1 polymer ?
#
loop_
_entity_poly.entity_id
_entity_poly.type
_entity_poly.pdbx_seq_one_letter_code
_entity_poly.pdbx_strand_id
1 'polypeptide(L)'
;MVEAARILVWFFRHESCGKCTPCREGTMWLHQVLDRIEDGQGRTEDIDLLLRISDNIGGKTICALGDAAIVPVQSTIQYFREEYEYHVKNKKCLTRTQAPFN
;
A
#
# COMPACT_ATOMS: atom_id res chain seq x y z
N MET A 1 -1.18 -10.42 2.98
CA MET A 1 -1.78 -9.44 2.04
C MET A 1 -0.97 -8.18 1.81
N VAL A 2 -0.13 -7.74 2.76
CA VAL A 2 0.71 -6.54 2.64
C VAL A 2 1.59 -6.55 1.36
N GLU A 3 2.36 -7.61 1.12
CA GLU A 3 3.15 -7.80 -0.10
C GLU A 3 2.35 -7.66 -1.41
N ALA A 4 1.15 -8.25 -1.47
CA ALA A 4 0.31 -8.16 -2.66
C ALA A 4 -0.12 -6.71 -2.94
N ALA A 5 -0.51 -5.97 -1.89
CA ALA A 5 -0.81 -4.54 -2.03
C ALA A 5 0.43 -3.75 -2.46
N ARG A 6 1.61 -4.07 -1.92
CA ARG A 6 2.89 -3.43 -2.27
C ARG A 6 3.23 -3.58 -3.75
N ILE A 7 3.12 -4.80 -4.29
CA ILE A 7 3.36 -5.09 -5.72
C ILE A 7 2.39 -4.31 -6.62
N LEU A 8 1.10 -4.32 -6.28
CA LEU A 8 0.09 -3.60 -7.09
C LEU A 8 0.29 -2.08 -7.04
N VAL A 9 0.58 -1.53 -5.86
CA VAL A 9 0.88 -0.10 -5.72
C VAL A 9 2.18 0.27 -6.43
N TRP A 10 3.20 -0.59 -6.41
CA TRP A 10 4.42 -0.39 -7.19
C TRP A 10 4.11 -0.27 -8.70
N PHE A 11 3.27 -1.15 -9.23
CA PHE A 11 2.80 -1.08 -10.62
C PHE A 11 2.12 0.27 -10.90
N PHE A 12 1.14 0.68 -10.10
CA PHE A 12 0.45 1.95 -10.32
C PHE A 12 1.36 3.17 -10.17
N ARG A 13 2.34 3.10 -9.26
CA ARG A 13 3.39 4.12 -9.13
C ARG A 13 4.25 4.19 -10.40
N HIS A 14 4.65 3.04 -10.94
CA HIS A 14 5.48 2.95 -12.15
C HIS A 14 4.75 3.44 -13.40
N GLU A 15 3.47 3.08 -13.54
CA GLU A 15 2.62 3.44 -14.68
C GLU A 15 1.92 4.80 -14.53
N SER A 16 2.15 5.50 -13.41
CA SER A 16 1.61 6.84 -13.21
C SER A 16 2.23 7.81 -14.22
N CYS A 17 1.40 8.42 -15.07
CA CYS A 17 1.84 9.45 -16.02
C CYS A 17 2.35 10.75 -15.34
N GLY A 18 2.20 10.89 -14.02
CA GLY A 18 2.73 12.02 -13.25
C GLY A 18 1.98 13.36 -13.35
N LYS A 19 0.88 13.45 -14.10
CA LYS A 19 0.21 14.74 -14.39
C LYS A 19 -0.43 15.42 -13.17
N CYS A 20 -1.08 14.68 -12.28
CA CYS A 20 -1.70 15.24 -11.07
C CYS A 20 -0.92 14.86 -9.82
N THR A 21 -0.65 15.84 -8.96
CA THR A 21 0.08 15.68 -7.70
C THR A 21 -0.49 14.58 -6.79
N PRO A 22 -1.81 14.49 -6.52
CA PRO A 22 -2.33 13.43 -5.67
C PRO A 22 -1.96 12.02 -6.18
N CYS A 23 -2.04 11.77 -7.49
CA CYS A 23 -1.62 10.49 -8.04
C CYS A 23 -0.10 10.30 -8.01
N ARG A 24 0.67 11.30 -8.50
CA ARG A 24 2.14 11.21 -8.65
C ARG A 24 2.85 11.00 -7.31
N GLU A 25 2.53 11.83 -6.33
CA GLU A 25 3.17 11.78 -5.01
C GLU A 25 2.48 10.76 -4.10
N GLY A 26 1.14 10.64 -4.18
CA GLY A 26 0.39 9.73 -3.34
C GLY A 26 0.72 8.27 -3.60
N THR A 27 0.84 7.83 -4.86
CA THR A 27 1.26 6.46 -5.18
C THR A 27 2.70 6.16 -4.75
N MET A 28 3.59 7.16 -4.80
CA MET A 28 4.94 7.04 -4.23
C MET A 28 4.89 6.82 -2.71
N TRP A 29 4.10 7.63 -1.98
CA TRP A 29 3.98 7.51 -0.54
C TRP A 29 3.34 6.19 -0.11
N LEU A 30 2.28 5.74 -0.80
CA LEU A 30 1.68 4.42 -0.54
C LEU A 30 2.73 3.32 -0.65
N HIS A 31 3.50 3.32 -1.74
CA HIS A 31 4.57 2.34 -1.95
C HIS A 31 5.61 2.37 -0.84
N GLN A 32 6.10 3.55 -0.47
CA GLN A 32 7.11 3.72 0.58
C GLN A 32 6.64 3.24 1.95
N VAL A 33 5.36 3.44 2.28
CA VAL A 33 4.79 2.93 3.54
C VAL A 33 4.66 1.41 3.49
N LEU A 34 4.23 0.83 2.36
CA LEU A 34 4.13 -0.63 2.20
C LEU A 34 5.51 -1.31 2.21
N ASP A 35 6.50 -0.77 1.50
CA ASP A 35 7.91 -1.21 1.57
C ASP A 35 8.41 -1.18 3.01
N ARG A 36 8.19 -0.07 3.74
CA ARG A 36 8.58 0.02 5.14
C ARG A 36 7.96 -1.08 6.01
N ILE A 37 6.69 -1.44 5.77
CA ILE A 37 6.04 -2.53 6.52
C ILE A 37 6.69 -3.88 6.17
N GLU A 38 6.88 -4.19 4.89
CA GLU A 38 7.50 -5.45 4.44
C GLU A 38 8.97 -5.60 4.86
N ASP A 39 9.70 -4.49 4.95
CA ASP A 39 11.09 -4.44 5.46
C ASP A 39 11.18 -4.62 7.00
N GLY A 40 10.06 -4.88 7.68
CA GLY A 40 10.02 -5.05 9.13
C GLY A 40 10.20 -3.74 9.90
N GLN A 41 10.03 -2.60 9.24
CA GLN A 41 10.16 -1.26 9.81
C GLN A 41 8.80 -0.55 10.02
N GLY A 42 7.70 -1.24 9.74
CA GLY A 42 6.34 -0.70 9.86
C GLY A 42 5.99 -0.25 11.28
N ARG A 43 5.10 0.71 11.40
CA ARG A 43 4.62 1.28 12.68
C ARG A 43 3.11 1.10 12.80
N THR A 44 2.56 1.09 14.01
CA THR A 44 1.12 0.89 14.22
C THR A 44 0.29 1.95 13.48
N GLU A 45 0.83 3.17 13.37
CA GLU A 45 0.18 4.29 12.68
C GLU A 45 0.24 4.18 11.15
N ASP A 46 1.04 3.25 10.59
CA ASP A 46 1.22 3.12 9.15
C ASP A 46 -0.04 2.61 8.46
N ILE A 47 -0.85 1.78 9.13
CA ILE A 47 -2.11 1.27 8.58
C ILE A 47 -3.10 2.42 8.36
N ASP A 48 -3.23 3.31 9.34
CA ASP A 48 -4.10 4.49 9.22
C ASP A 48 -3.49 5.56 8.32
N LEU A 49 -2.16 5.64 8.23
CA LEU A 49 -1.49 6.49 7.25
C LEU A 49 -1.79 6.05 5.81
N LEU A 50 -1.78 4.75 5.52
CA LEU A 50 -2.13 4.20 4.20
C LEU A 50 -3.54 4.59 3.77
N LEU A 51 -4.50 4.52 4.69
CA LEU A 51 -5.88 4.94 4.44
C LEU A 51 -6.00 6.46 4.24
N ARG A 52 -5.32 7.27 5.06
CA ARG A 52 -5.28 8.73 4.89
C ARG A 52 -4.65 9.16 3.57
N ILE A 53 -3.60 8.48 3.12
CA ILE A 53 -3.02 8.73 1.80
C ILE A 53 -4.03 8.36 0.72
N SER A 54 -4.70 7.20 0.85
CA SER A 54 -5.75 6.77 -0.09
C SER A 54 -6.87 7.81 -0.23
N ASP A 55 -7.36 8.36 0.89
CA ASP A 55 -8.39 9.41 0.90
C ASP A 55 -7.92 10.74 0.28
N ASN A 56 -6.62 10.99 0.24
CA ASN A 56 -6.03 12.15 -0.43
C ASN A 56 -5.82 11.95 -1.93
N ILE A 57 -5.96 10.72 -2.43
CA ILE A 57 -5.94 10.41 -3.86
C ILE A 57 -7.37 10.29 -4.40
N GLY A 58 -8.23 9.53 -3.71
CA GLY A 58 -9.57 9.16 -4.19
C GLY A 58 -10.42 10.37 -4.58
N GLY A 59 -10.93 10.37 -5.81
CA GLY A 59 -11.76 11.45 -6.36
C GLY A 59 -11.06 12.80 -6.53
N LYS A 60 -9.74 12.89 -6.30
CA LYS A 60 -8.94 14.12 -6.40
C LYS A 60 -7.93 14.08 -7.56
N THR A 61 -8.01 13.08 -8.43
CA THR A 61 -7.12 12.89 -9.58
C THR A 61 -7.80 13.22 -10.91
N ILE A 62 -6.99 13.49 -11.94
CA ILE A 62 -7.50 13.84 -13.28
C ILE A 62 -8.13 12.64 -14.00
N CYS A 63 -7.63 11.43 -13.74
CA CYS A 63 -8.12 10.20 -14.35
C CYS A 63 -8.33 9.09 -13.30
N ALA A 64 -8.96 8.00 -13.72
CA ALA A 64 -9.31 6.86 -12.87
C ALA A 64 -8.11 6.01 -12.39
N LEU A 65 -6.88 6.26 -12.90
CA LEU A 65 -5.69 5.55 -12.41
C LEU A 65 -5.47 5.82 -10.91
N GLY A 66 -5.74 7.04 -10.45
CA GLY A 66 -5.64 7.40 -9.03
C GLY A 66 -6.56 6.54 -8.15
N ASP A 67 -7.82 6.41 -8.55
CA ASP A 67 -8.80 5.57 -7.84
C ASP A 67 -8.40 4.09 -7.92
N ALA A 68 -7.94 3.61 -9.08
CA ALA A 68 -7.44 2.25 -9.22
C ALA A 68 -6.24 1.95 -8.31
N ALA A 69 -5.36 2.93 -8.10
CA ALA A 69 -4.15 2.78 -7.31
C ALA A 69 -4.40 2.63 -5.80
N ILE A 70 -5.53 3.13 -5.30
CA ILE A 70 -5.88 3.02 -3.87
C ILE A 70 -6.67 1.76 -3.52
N VAL A 71 -7.33 1.14 -4.50
CA VAL A 71 -8.14 -0.08 -4.29
C VAL A 71 -7.34 -1.23 -3.65
N PRO A 72 -6.10 -1.56 -4.07
CA PRO A 72 -5.30 -2.60 -3.41
C PRO A 72 -5.08 -2.32 -1.93
N VAL A 73 -4.84 -1.06 -1.56
CA VAL A 73 -4.60 -0.64 -0.18
C VAL A 73 -5.89 -0.72 0.63
N GLN A 74 -6.95 -0.08 0.16
CA GLN A 74 -8.24 -0.01 0.86
C GLN A 74 -8.85 -1.41 1.05
N SER A 75 -8.91 -2.22 -0.01
CA SER A 75 -9.51 -3.56 0.05
C SER A 75 -8.72 -4.51 0.95
N THR A 76 -7.39 -4.54 0.83
CA THR A 76 -6.59 -5.46 1.65
C THR A 76 -6.60 -5.06 3.13
N ILE A 77 -6.61 -3.76 3.44
CA ILE A 77 -6.80 -3.32 4.83
C ILE A 77 -8.23 -3.63 5.31
N GLN A 78 -9.26 -3.42 4.48
CA GLN A 78 -10.64 -3.70 4.87
C GLN A 78 -10.85 -5.17 5.25
N TYR A 79 -10.34 -6.11 4.46
CA TYR A 79 -10.61 -7.54 4.64
C TYR A 79 -9.54 -8.26 5.46
N PHE A 80 -8.31 -7.74 5.52
CA PHE A 80 -7.16 -8.40 6.14
C PHE A 80 -6.40 -7.49 7.10
N ARG A 81 -7.08 -6.54 7.76
CA ARG A 81 -6.48 -5.64 8.75
C ARG A 81 -5.62 -6.37 9.79
N GLU A 82 -6.12 -7.50 10.28
CA GLU A 82 -5.41 -8.30 11.28
C GLU A 82 -4.05 -8.81 10.78
N GLU A 83 -3.91 -9.10 9.48
CA GLU A 83 -2.61 -9.46 8.89
C GLU A 83 -1.64 -8.27 8.89
N TYR A 84 -2.12 -7.05 8.62
CA TYR A 84 -1.31 -5.84 8.67
C TYR A 84 -0.85 -5.56 10.11
N GLU A 85 -1.76 -5.62 11.08
CA GLU A 85 -1.46 -5.43 12.49
C GLU A 85 -0.46 -6.48 13.00
N TYR A 86 -0.64 -7.74 12.60
CA TYR A 86 0.31 -8.80 12.90
C TYR A 86 1.68 -8.51 12.28
N HIS A 87 1.74 -8.11 11.01
CA HIS A 87 2.99 -7.83 10.31
C HIS A 87 3.75 -6.69 11.00
N VAL A 88 3.06 -5.58 11.27
CA VAL A 88 3.63 -4.41 11.96
C VAL A 88 4.09 -4.73 13.38
N LYS A 89 3.35 -5.56 14.13
CA LYS A 89 3.71 -5.92 15.50
C LYS A 89 4.89 -6.89 15.56
N ASN A 90 4.89 -7.90 14.70
CA ASN A 90 5.85 -9.01 14.75
C ASN A 90 7.01 -8.87 13.76
N LYS A 91 7.01 -7.81 12.95
CA LYS A 91 7.99 -7.54 11.88
C LYS A 91 8.16 -8.70 10.90
N LYS A 92 7.09 -9.46 10.69
CA LYS A 92 7.05 -10.63 9.80
C LYS A 92 5.62 -10.92 9.34
N CYS A 93 5.47 -11.45 8.13
CA CYS A 93 4.18 -11.84 7.60
C CYS A 93 3.55 -13.02 8.38
N LEU A 94 2.23 -12.97 8.59
CA LEU A 94 1.45 -14.00 9.30
C LEU A 94 1.47 -15.35 8.56
N THR A 95 1.42 -15.32 7.23
CA THR A 95 1.23 -16.50 6.38
C THR A 95 2.51 -17.00 5.73
N ARG A 96 3.67 -16.42 6.04
CA ARG A 96 4.93 -16.84 5.42
C ARG A 96 5.44 -18.16 5.98
N THR A 97 4.92 -19.27 5.46
CA THR A 97 5.70 -20.49 5.24
C THR A 97 6.67 -20.21 4.11
N GLN A 98 7.96 -20.50 4.28
CA GLN A 98 9.00 -20.27 3.26
C GLN A 98 8.55 -20.88 1.91
N ALA A 99 8.26 -20.05 0.92
CA ALA A 99 8.13 -20.47 -0.47
C ALA A 99 9.32 -19.89 -1.25
N PRO A 100 10.02 -20.70 -2.07
CA PRO A 100 11.28 -20.33 -2.70
C PRO A 100 10.99 -19.56 -3.98
N PHE A 101 10.94 -18.24 -3.89
CA PHE A 101 11.12 -17.38 -5.06
C PHE A 101 12.17 -16.33 -4.69
N ASN A 102 13.40 -16.83 -4.54
CA ASN A 102 14.62 -16.08 -4.70
C ASN A 102 15.23 -16.50 -6.04
#